data_AF-A0A829QJZ3-F1
#
_entry.id   AF-A0A829QJZ3-F1
#
_cell.length_a   1.000
_cell.length_b   1.000
_cell.length_c   1.000
_cell.angle_alpha   90.00
_cell.angle_beta   90.00
_cell.angle_gamma   90.00
#
_symmetry.space_group_name_H-M   'P 1'
#
loop_
_entity.id
_entity.type
_entity.pdbx_description
1 polymer ?
#
loop_
_entity_poly.entity_id
_entity_poly.type
_entity_poly.pdbx_seq_one_letter_code
_entity_poly.pdbx_strand_id
1 'polypeptide(L)'
;MVTGPNHLAHPYVDTAHRAALLYSFATLLTAVFVELSAWPSWVNLTAAMMLVFFFVAAIASYIAHGALRDTTNQFEKPTIGLYLAMALLILGEIGGFSVLLAGFARAQWFS
;
A
#
# COMPACT_ATOMS: atom_id res chain seq x y z
N MET A 1 4.91 24.60 1.56
CA MET A 1 5.70 25.04 0.40
C MET A 1 5.91 26.55 0.45
N VAL A 2 4.89 27.40 0.29
CA VAL A 2 5.06 28.88 0.29
C VAL A 2 5.61 29.47 1.61
N THR A 3 5.37 28.82 2.76
CA THR A 3 5.79 29.32 4.09
C THR A 3 6.94 28.54 4.72
N GLY A 4 7.55 27.60 3.99
CA GLY A 4 8.65 26.79 4.51
C GLY A 4 9.99 27.51 4.41
N PRO A 5 10.93 27.34 5.35
CA PRO A 5 12.23 28.01 5.32
C PRO A 5 13.02 27.73 4.02
N ASN A 6 12.87 26.54 3.44
CA ASN A 6 13.49 26.15 2.17
C ASN A 6 12.48 26.11 1.01
N HIS A 7 11.26 26.60 1.19
CA HIS A 7 10.15 26.54 0.24
C HIS A 7 9.70 25.13 -0.22
N LEU A 8 10.27 24.07 0.37
CA LEU A 8 9.92 22.67 0.09
C LEU A 8 8.71 22.21 0.92
N ALA A 9 8.04 21.15 0.46
CA ALA A 9 7.08 20.43 1.29
C ALA A 9 7.81 19.59 2.35
N HIS A 10 7.09 19.27 3.43
CA HIS A 10 7.59 18.33 4.41
C HIS A 10 7.87 16.97 3.73
N PRO A 11 8.97 16.26 4.02
CA PRO A 11 9.34 15.03 3.32
C PRO A 11 8.20 14.01 3.21
N TYR A 12 7.41 13.87 4.27
CA TYR A 12 6.26 12.95 4.28
C TYR A 12 5.10 13.36 3.35
N VAL A 13 4.95 14.64 3.02
CA VAL A 13 3.95 15.09 2.04
C VAL A 13 4.38 14.70 0.63
N ASP A 14 5.68 14.85 0.31
CA ASP A 14 6.23 14.39 -0.97
C ASP A 14 6.14 12.86 -1.09
N THR A 15 6.53 12.13 -0.04
CA THR A 15 6.39 10.67 0.03
C THR A 15 4.94 10.23 -0.14
N ALA A 16 3.97 10.87 0.52
CA ALA A 16 2.55 10.54 0.37
C ALA A 16 2.08 10.69 -1.09
N HIS A 17 2.50 11.76 -1.77
CA HIS A 17 2.10 12.02 -3.14
C HIS A 17 2.70 11.00 -4.12
N ARG A 18 4.00 10.74 -4.01
CA ARG A 18 4.69 9.74 -4.85
C ARG A 18 4.16 8.32 -4.59
N ALA A 19 3.90 7.98 -3.34
CA ALA A 19 3.31 6.70 -2.96
C ALA A 19 1.90 6.55 -3.56
N ALA A 20 1.05 7.58 -3.49
CA ALA A 20 -0.29 7.55 -4.07
C ALA A 20 -0.28 7.29 -5.58
N LEU A 21 0.68 7.85 -6.32
CA LEU A 21 0.82 7.58 -7.76
C LEU A 21 1.28 6.14 -8.05
N LEU A 22 2.19 5.60 -7.25
CA LEU A 22 2.63 4.20 -7.39
C LEU A 22 1.53 3.22 -7.01
N TYR A 23 0.80 3.50 -5.93
CA TYR A 23 -0.28 2.66 -5.45
C TYR A 23 -1.50 2.72 -6.36
N SER A 24 -1.81 3.85 -7.00
CA SER A 24 -2.88 3.91 -8.01
C SER A 24 -2.56 3.00 -9.20
N PHE A 25 -1.32 3.06 -9.72
CA PHE A 25 -0.87 2.13 -10.75
C PHE A 25 -0.95 0.67 -10.28
N ALA A 26 -0.49 0.37 -9.06
CA ALA A 26 -0.59 -0.97 -8.49
C ALA A 26 -2.04 -1.45 -8.40
N THR A 27 -2.99 -0.59 -8.00
CA THR A 27 -4.41 -0.96 -7.95
C THR A 27 -5.01 -1.26 -9.32
N LEU A 28 -4.58 -0.55 -10.37
CA LEU A 28 -4.99 -0.86 -11.75
C LEU A 28 -4.46 -2.23 -12.17
N LEU A 29 -3.20 -2.54 -11.84
CA LEU A 29 -2.63 -3.86 -12.11
C LEU A 29 -3.37 -4.96 -11.33
N THR A 30 -3.67 -4.72 -10.05
CA THR A 30 -4.47 -5.64 -9.21
C THR A 30 -5.83 -5.92 -9.85
N ALA A 31 -6.49 -4.92 -10.43
CA ALA A 31 -7.78 -5.11 -11.11
C ALA A 31 -7.68 -6.09 -12.29
N VAL A 32 -6.59 -6.02 -13.08
CA VAL A 32 -6.35 -6.98 -14.17
C VAL A 32 -6.17 -8.41 -13.63
N PHE A 33 -5.44 -8.59 -12.53
CA PHE A 33 -5.32 -9.91 -11.89
C PHE A 33 -6.66 -10.44 -11.37
N VAL A 34 -7.51 -9.57 -10.82
CA VAL A 34 -8.86 -9.93 -10.37
C VAL A 34 -9.74 -10.34 -11.56
N GLU A 35 -9.70 -9.60 -12.66
CA GLU A 35 -10.47 -9.86 -13.87
C GLU A 35 -10.10 -11.20 -14.51
N LEU A 36 -8.82 -11.53 -14.53
CA LEU A 36 -8.27 -12.73 -15.15
C LEU A 36 -8.10 -13.92 -14.18
N SER A 37 -8.62 -13.82 -12.95
CA SER A 37 -8.46 -14.85 -11.91
C SER A 37 -9.55 -15.92 -11.99
N ALA A 38 -9.16 -17.19 -11.79
CA ALA A 38 -10.08 -18.33 -11.72
C ALA A 38 -10.77 -18.49 -10.35
N TRP A 39 -10.44 -17.65 -9.36
CA TRP A 39 -11.04 -17.76 -8.04
C TRP A 39 -12.47 -17.20 -7.98
N PRO A 40 -13.29 -17.66 -7.01
CA PRO A 40 -14.57 -17.04 -6.71
C PRO A 40 -14.42 -15.55 -6.38
N SER A 41 -15.42 -14.74 -6.76
CA SER A 41 -15.38 -13.28 -6.61
C SER A 41 -15.07 -12.80 -5.18
N TRP A 42 -15.52 -13.52 -4.15
CA TRP A 42 -15.26 -13.17 -2.75
C TRP A 42 -13.78 -13.34 -2.36
N VAL A 43 -13.06 -14.30 -2.95
CA VAL A 43 -11.61 -14.50 -2.72
C VAL A 43 -10.84 -13.36 -3.37
N ASN A 44 -11.16 -13.05 -4.64
CA ASN A 44 -10.54 -11.94 -5.34
C ASN A 44 -10.80 -10.61 -4.64
N LEU A 45 -12.04 -10.39 -4.18
CA LEU A 45 -12.43 -9.18 -3.47
C LEU A 45 -11.66 -9.02 -2.16
N THR A 46 -11.57 -10.08 -1.34
CA THR A 46 -10.86 -10.00 -0.05
C THR A 46 -9.37 -9.78 -0.25
N ALA A 47 -8.74 -10.46 -1.21
CA ALA A 47 -7.33 -10.28 -1.54
C ALA A 47 -7.02 -8.87 -2.06
N ALA A 48 -7.85 -8.33 -2.97
CA ALA A 48 -7.70 -6.98 -3.48
C ALA A 48 -7.94 -5.92 -2.39
N MET A 49 -8.96 -6.10 -1.55
CA MET A 49 -9.25 -5.20 -0.43
C MET A 49 -8.11 -5.16 0.58
N MET A 50 -7.44 -6.30 0.84
CA MET A 50 -6.27 -6.34 1.73
C MET A 50 -5.15 -5.43 1.21
N LEU A 51 -4.85 -5.48 -0.09
CA LEU A 51 -3.84 -4.62 -0.73
C LEU A 51 -4.22 -3.13 -0.60
N VAL A 52 -5.44 -2.79 -1.03
CA VAL A 52 -5.93 -1.41 -1.02
C VAL A 52 -5.95 -0.85 0.41
N PHE A 53 -6.34 -1.65 1.40
CA PHE A 53 -6.34 -1.25 2.80
C PHE A 53 -4.94 -0.83 3.27
N PHE A 54 -3.90 -1.62 3.01
CA PHE A 54 -2.54 -1.27 3.42
C PHE A 54 -1.96 -0.09 2.64
N PHE A 55 -2.25 0.03 1.34
CA PHE A 55 -1.86 1.21 0.55
C PHE A 55 -2.44 2.50 1.13
N VAL A 56 -3.74 2.49 1.44
CA VAL A 56 -4.43 3.65 2.03
C VAL A 56 -3.91 3.92 3.43
N ALA A 57 -3.70 2.90 4.26
CA ALA A 57 -3.14 3.05 5.61
C ALA A 57 -1.73 3.67 5.59
N ALA A 58 -0.88 3.25 4.66
CA ALA A 58 0.46 3.81 4.49
C ALA A 58 0.40 5.30 4.06
N ILE A 59 -0.42 5.63 3.06
CA ILE A 59 -0.62 7.02 2.63
C ILE A 59 -1.16 7.87 3.79
N ALA A 60 -2.14 7.38 4.54
CA ALA A 60 -2.73 8.09 5.68
C ALA A 60 -1.68 8.36 6.77
N SER A 61 -0.81 7.39 7.07
CA SER A 61 0.32 7.58 7.99
C SER A 61 1.25 8.71 7.51
N TYR A 62 1.62 8.70 6.23
CA TYR A 62 2.46 9.76 5.66
C TYR A 62 1.78 11.13 5.69
N ILE A 63 0.48 11.22 5.41
CA ILE A 63 -0.27 12.48 5.53
C ILE A 63 -0.25 12.96 7.00
N ALA A 64 -0.47 12.07 7.96
CA ALA A 64 -0.46 12.41 9.39
C ALA A 64 0.92 12.94 9.82
N HIS A 65 2.01 12.27 9.45
CA HIS A 65 3.38 12.71 9.75
C HIS A 65 3.74 14.01 9.01
N GLY A 66 3.22 14.20 7.80
CA GLY A 66 3.33 15.44 7.04
C GLY A 66 2.62 16.63 7.69
N ALA A 67 1.45 16.39 8.27
CA ALA A 67 0.64 17.39 8.95
C ALA A 67 1.19 17.74 10.34
N LEU A 68 1.56 16.73 11.13
CA LEU A 68 2.12 16.88 12.47
C LEU A 68 3.56 17.39 12.46
N ARG A 69 4.31 17.12 11.38
CA ARG A 69 5.75 17.42 11.26
C ARG A 69 6.56 16.90 12.45
N ASP A 70 6.16 15.72 12.94
CA ASP A 70 6.68 15.07 14.15
C ASP A 70 7.99 14.33 13.90
N THR A 71 8.20 13.83 12.68
CA THR A 71 9.42 13.13 12.30
C THR A 71 9.75 13.31 10.83
N THR A 72 11.03 13.21 10.49
CA THR A 72 11.53 13.05 9.12
C THR A 72 11.96 11.61 8.83
N ASN A 73 12.02 10.75 9.84
CA ASN A 73 12.33 9.33 9.74
C ASN A 73 11.60 8.51 10.82
N GLN A 74 10.47 7.90 10.44
CA GLN A 74 9.64 7.05 11.31
C GLN A 74 10.41 5.88 11.94
N PHE A 75 11.50 5.42 11.30
CA PHE A 75 12.31 4.30 11.78
C PHE A 75 13.48 4.74 12.67
N GLU A 76 13.68 6.04 12.91
CA GLU A 76 14.75 6.52 13.79
C GLU A 76 14.49 6.12 15.26
N LYS A 77 13.22 6.17 15.67
CA LYS A 77 12.77 5.78 17.02
C LYS A 77 11.60 4.81 16.89
N PRO A 78 11.87 3.56 16.48
CA PRO A 78 10.81 2.61 16.17
C PRO A 78 10.10 2.18 17.46
N THR A 79 8.77 2.15 17.41
CA THR A 79 7.94 1.63 18.49
C THR A 79 7.52 0.19 18.18
N ILE A 80 7.11 -0.57 19.20
CA ILE A 80 6.55 -1.91 19.01
C ILE A 80 5.36 -1.88 18.03
N GLY A 81 4.54 -0.83 18.10
CA GLY A 81 3.43 -0.61 17.16
C GLY A 81 3.89 -0.49 15.70
N LEU A 82 5.01 0.19 15.45
CA LEU A 82 5.58 0.31 14.09
C LEU A 82 6.07 -1.05 13.56
N TYR A 83 6.73 -1.85 14.40
CA TYR A 83 7.17 -3.20 14.00
C TYR A 83 5.98 -4.10 13.66
N LEU A 84 4.92 -4.08 14.48
CA LEU A 84 3.71 -4.84 14.21
C LEU A 84 3.01 -4.36 12.93
N ALA A 85 2.92 -3.04 12.72
CA ALA A 85 2.34 -2.48 11.51
C ALA A 85 3.11 -2.92 10.25
N MET A 86 4.45 -2.91 10.30
CA MET A 86 5.29 -3.41 9.20
C MET A 86 5.11 -4.90 8.95
N ALA A 87 5.07 -5.72 9.99
CA ALA A 87 4.85 -7.15 9.84
C ALA A 87 3.47 -7.45 9.22
N LEU A 88 2.41 -6.78 9.69
CA LEU A 88 1.07 -6.92 9.15
C LEU A 88 0.98 -6.44 7.70
N LEU A 89 1.62 -5.32 7.37
CA LEU A 89 1.68 -4.79 6.01
C LEU A 89 2.36 -5.78 5.06
N ILE A 90 3.53 -6.30 5.44
CA ILE A 90 4.28 -7.28 4.62
C ILE A 90 3.43 -8.53 4.38
N LEU A 91 2.84 -9.10 5.44
CA LEU A 91 2.01 -10.29 5.34
C LEU A 91 0.76 -10.04 4.49
N GLY A 92 0.13 -8.87 4.66
CA GLY A 92 -1.08 -8.49 3.93
C GLY A 92 -0.82 -8.27 2.44
N GLU A 93 0.22 -7.52 2.10
CA GLU A 93 0.52 -7.19 0.71
C GLU A 93 1.07 -8.40 -0.05
N ILE A 94 2.07 -9.10 0.51
CA ILE A 94 2.62 -10.30 -0.15
C ILE A 94 1.56 -11.39 -0.20
N GLY A 95 0.81 -11.60 0.89
CA GLY A 95 -0.23 -12.62 0.95
C GLY A 95 -1.38 -12.32 -0.02
N GLY A 96 -1.94 -11.11 0.02
CA GLY A 96 -3.03 -10.69 -0.84
C GLY A 96 -2.67 -10.79 -2.33
N PHE A 97 -1.49 -10.28 -2.71
CA PHE A 97 -1.04 -10.39 -4.10
C PHE A 97 -0.77 -11.84 -4.51
N SER A 98 -0.18 -12.66 -3.62
CA SER A 98 0.10 -14.08 -3.91
C SER A 98 -1.18 -14.87 -4.20
N VAL A 99 -2.28 -14.58 -3.51
CA VAL A 99 -3.60 -15.20 -3.78
C VAL A 99 -4.10 -14.84 -5.17
N LEU A 100 -4.02 -13.56 -5.56
CA LEU A 100 -4.44 -13.10 -6.88
C LEU A 100 -3.56 -13.69 -8.00
N LEU A 101 -2.24 -13.70 -7.79
CA LEU A 101 -1.28 -14.29 -8.72
C LEU A 101 -1.54 -15.79 -8.92
N ALA A 102 -1.83 -16.52 -7.84
CA ALA A 102 -2.20 -17.94 -7.93
C ALA A 102 -3.52 -18.14 -8.68
N GLY A 103 -4.49 -17.23 -8.50
CA GLY A 103 -5.78 -17.27 -9.20
C GLY A 103 -5.65 -17.04 -10.69
N PHE A 104 -4.82 -16.07 -11.07
CA PHE A 104 -4.43 -15.83 -12.45
C PHE A 104 -3.69 -17.03 -13.04
N ALA A 105 -2.65 -17.55 -12.36
CA ALA A 105 -1.89 -18.70 -12.84
C ALA A 105 -2.79 -19.93 -13.02
N ARG A 106 -3.74 -20.15 -12.12
CA ARG A 106 -4.77 -21.19 -12.25
C ARG A 106 -5.60 -21.01 -13.52
N ALA A 107 -6.07 -19.79 -13.79
CA ALA A 107 -6.87 -19.48 -14.98
C ALA A 107 -6.10 -19.69 -16.29
N GLN A 108 -4.81 -19.33 -16.33
CA GLN A 108 -4.04 -19.36 -17.58
C GLN A 108 -3.43 -20.74 -17.90
N TRP A 109 -3.04 -21.52 -16.89
CA TRP A 109 -2.33 -22.79 -17.09
C TRP A 109 -3.18 -24.05 -16.83
N PHE A 110 -4.26 -23.93 -16.05
CA PHE A 110 -5.01 -25.09 -15.57
C PHE A 110 -6.52 -25.01 -15.86
N SER A 111 -6.93 -24.06 -16.71
CA SER A 111 -8.30 -23.92 -17.20
C SER A 111 -8.48 -24.46 -18.62
#